data_AF-A0A1S2K1E3-F1
#
_entry.id   AF-A0A1S2K1E3-F1
#
_cell.length_a   1.000
_cell.length_b   1.000
_cell.length_c   1.000
_cell.angle_alpha   90.00
_cell.angle_beta   90.00
_cell.angle_gamma   90.00
#
_symmetry.space_group_name_H-M   'P 1'
#
loop_
_entity.id
_entity.type
_entity.pdbx_description
1 polymer ?
#
loop_
_entity_poly.entity_id
_entity_poly.type
_entity_poly.pdbx_seq_one_letter_code
_entity_poly.pdbx_strand_id
1 'polypeptide(L)'
;MGDHTPLDGFMAEADRWRSEHPWRCRWGRVWRRAGDVWRAVRLEPVWAWQRARRGYSERDLWSLDTYIAGVVGAGVQHLKEVKHSHPVEVTEQEWDDILDRIAGPLLAYAEGKFDPGLSFEDELVQYEAAREAMRLFAEHLGSMWD
;
A
#
# COMPACT_ATOMS: atom_id res chain seq x y z
N MET A 1 6.26 -4.23 -46.57
CA MET A 1 7.61 -4.29 -45.98
C MET A 1 7.45 -3.85 -44.53
N GLY A 2 7.43 -4.81 -43.61
CA GLY A 2 7.25 -4.53 -42.19
C GLY A 2 8.52 -3.91 -41.63
N ASP A 3 8.39 -2.72 -41.07
CA ASP A 3 9.48 -1.95 -40.47
C ASP A 3 9.78 -2.57 -39.11
N HIS A 4 10.84 -3.39 -39.03
CA HIS A 4 11.30 -3.95 -37.75
C HIS A 4 11.88 -2.79 -36.93
N THR A 5 11.24 -2.46 -35.80
CA THR A 5 11.71 -1.35 -34.98
C THR A 5 12.98 -1.77 -34.23
N PRO A 6 13.94 -0.86 -33.99
CA PRO A 6 15.20 -1.17 -33.30
C PRO A 6 15.05 -1.84 -31.93
N LEU A 7 13.88 -1.67 -31.31
CA LEU A 7 13.51 -2.28 -30.02
C LEU A 7 13.30 -3.80 -30.11
N ASP A 8 12.84 -4.31 -31.26
CA ASP A 8 12.57 -5.74 -31.45
C ASP A 8 13.87 -6.56 -31.43
N GLY A 9 14.94 -6.01 -32.01
CA GLY A 9 16.27 -6.63 -32.01
C GLY A 9 16.89 -6.69 -30.61
N PHE A 10 16.74 -5.62 -29.82
CA PHE A 10 17.24 -5.55 -28.45
C PHE A 10 16.50 -6.53 -27.52
N MET A 11 15.17 -6.64 -27.64
CA MET A 11 14.38 -7.58 -26.84
C MET A 11 14.73 -9.03 -27.18
N ALA A 12 14.88 -9.36 -28.47
CA ALA A 12 15.28 -10.70 -28.91
C ALA A 12 16.71 -11.09 -28.43
N GLU A 13 17.63 -10.13 -28.39
CA GLU A 13 18.97 -10.35 -27.84
C GLU A 13 18.94 -10.53 -26.32
N ALA A 14 18.13 -9.76 -25.60
CA ALA A 14 17.94 -9.91 -24.16
C ALA A 14 17.35 -11.27 -23.78
N ASP A 15 16.37 -11.77 -24.54
CA ASP A 15 15.74 -13.07 -24.29
C ASP A 15 16.68 -14.25 -24.59
N ARG A 16 17.45 -14.17 -25.67
CA ARG A 16 18.53 -15.12 -25.95
C ARG A 16 19.59 -15.12 -24.85
N TRP A 17 20.01 -13.95 -24.39
CA TRP A 17 20.99 -13.86 -23.30
C TRP A 17 20.47 -14.49 -22.00
N ARG A 18 19.19 -14.29 -21.67
CA ARG A 18 18.52 -14.90 -20.49
C ARG A 18 18.44 -16.42 -20.59
N SER A 19 18.21 -16.97 -21.78
CA SER A 19 18.14 -18.42 -22.00
C SER A 19 19.52 -19.07 -21.95
N GLU A 20 20.57 -18.38 -22.40
CA GLU A 20 21.96 -18.86 -22.34
C GLU A 20 22.55 -18.76 -20.93
N HIS A 21 22.11 -17.82 -20.09
CA HIS A 21 22.67 -17.56 -18.77
C HIS A 21 21.65 -17.63 -17.62
N PRO A 22 20.87 -18.72 -17.47
CA PRO A 22 19.78 -18.80 -16.50
C PRO A 22 20.29 -18.69 -15.06
N TRP A 23 21.50 -19.18 -14.79
CA TRP A 23 22.14 -19.07 -13.48
C TRP A 23 22.49 -17.62 -13.13
N ARG A 24 23.01 -16.81 -14.07
CA ARG A 24 23.27 -15.38 -13.83
C ARG A 24 22.00 -14.59 -13.58
N CYS A 25 20.93 -14.89 -14.32
CA CYS A 25 19.62 -14.29 -14.07
C CYS A 25 19.07 -14.67 -12.67
N ARG A 26 19.23 -15.93 -12.27
CA ARG A 26 18.82 -16.43 -10.94
C ARG A 26 19.63 -15.76 -9.83
N TRP A 27 20.95 -15.76 -9.94
CA TRP A 27 21.83 -15.11 -8.97
C TRP A 27 21.62 -13.60 -8.93
N GLY A 28 21.46 -12.93 -10.07
CA GLY A 28 21.14 -11.51 -10.14
C GLY A 28 19.84 -11.15 -9.41
N ARG A 29 18.80 -12.01 -9.49
CA ARG A 29 17.58 -11.85 -8.69
C ARG A 29 17.84 -12.01 -7.19
N VAL A 30 18.62 -13.01 -6.79
CA VAL A 30 19.00 -13.23 -5.39
C VAL A 30 19.81 -12.03 -4.85
N TRP A 31 20.79 -11.54 -5.59
CA TRP A 31 21.62 -10.39 -5.22
C TRP A 31 20.81 -9.10 -5.11
N ARG A 32 19.88 -8.85 -6.05
CA ARG A 32 18.95 -7.71 -5.94
C ARG A 32 18.11 -7.81 -4.68
N ARG A 33 17.47 -8.95 -4.45
CA ARG A 33 16.63 -9.17 -3.25
C ARG A 33 17.44 -9.02 -1.97
N ALA A 34 18.68 -9.52 -1.92
CA ALA A 34 19.57 -9.34 -0.78
C ALA A 34 19.94 -7.87 -0.57
N GLY A 35 20.22 -7.13 -1.65
CA GLY A 35 20.48 -5.69 -1.59
C GLY A 35 19.28 -4.88 -1.11
N ASP A 36 18.08 -5.24 -1.55
CA ASP A 36 16.82 -4.60 -1.13
C ASP A 36 16.56 -4.84 0.37
N VAL A 37 16.75 -6.07 0.84
CA VAL A 37 16.65 -6.43 2.27
C VAL A 37 17.68 -5.67 3.10
N TRP A 38 18.94 -5.62 2.66
CA TRP A 38 19.99 -4.90 3.37
C TRP A 38 19.70 -3.40 3.44
N ARG A 39 19.20 -2.81 2.34
CA ARG A 39 18.77 -1.41 2.30
C ARG A 39 17.61 -1.16 3.25
N ALA A 40 16.62 -2.04 3.29
CA ALA A 40 15.51 -1.95 4.22
C ALA A 40 16.00 -1.99 5.68
N VAL A 41 16.77 -3.01 6.07
CA VAL A 41 17.30 -3.15 7.45
C VAL A 41 18.12 -1.93 7.88
N ARG A 42 18.89 -1.34 6.97
CA ARG A 42 19.70 -0.15 7.26
C ARG A 42 18.86 1.12 7.43
N LEU A 43 17.78 1.27 6.66
CA LEU A 43 17.01 2.52 6.60
C LEU A 43 15.75 2.52 7.48
N GLU A 44 15.17 1.35 7.77
CA GLU A 44 13.97 1.23 8.63
C GLU A 44 14.14 1.90 10.00
N PRO A 45 15.28 1.77 10.73
CA PRO A 45 15.46 2.47 11.99
C PRO A 45 15.43 4.00 11.85
N VAL A 46 15.98 4.51 10.73
CA VAL A 46 15.99 5.96 10.43
C VAL A 46 14.56 6.44 10.16
N TRP A 47 13.80 5.69 9.35
CA TRP A 47 12.40 6.03 9.06
C TRP A 47 11.50 5.91 10.28
N ALA A 48 11.73 4.91 11.14
CA ALA A 48 11.04 4.78 12.42
C ALA A 48 11.30 5.99 13.33
N TRP A 49 12.56 6.44 13.43
CA TRP A 49 12.90 7.64 14.19
C TRP A 49 12.25 8.90 13.60
N GLN A 50 12.21 9.04 12.27
CA GLN A 50 11.51 10.16 11.63
C GLN A 50 10.01 10.14 11.96
N ARG A 51 9.35 8.98 11.86
CA ARG A 51 7.94 8.82 12.25
C ARG A 51 7.70 9.18 13.71
N ALA A 52 8.55 8.72 14.63
CA ALA A 52 8.45 9.07 16.05
C ALA A 52 8.62 10.57 16.32
N ARG A 53 9.49 11.26 15.55
CA ARG A 53 9.79 12.68 15.78
C ARG A 53 8.76 13.64 15.17
N ARG A 54 8.19 13.33 14.00
CA ARG A 54 7.31 14.27 13.26
C ARG A 54 6.02 13.65 12.71
N GLY A 55 5.76 12.38 12.97
CA GLY A 55 4.57 11.65 12.49
C GLY A 55 4.68 11.04 11.08
N TYR A 56 5.79 11.26 10.36
CA TYR A 56 6.03 10.70 9.03
C TYR A 56 7.53 10.59 8.70
N SER A 57 7.89 9.68 7.80
CA SER A 57 9.24 9.55 7.22
C SER A 57 9.31 10.12 5.80
N GLU A 58 10.52 10.36 5.29
CA GLU A 58 10.70 10.81 3.90
C GLU A 58 10.21 9.77 2.90
N ARG A 59 10.29 8.47 3.24
CA ARG A 59 9.73 7.39 2.41
C ARG A 59 8.21 7.51 2.32
N ASP A 60 7.55 7.83 3.43
CA ASP A 60 6.10 7.95 3.47
C ASP A 60 5.62 9.08 2.54
N LEU A 61 6.43 10.12 2.32
CA LEU A 61 6.09 11.21 1.38
C LEU A 61 6.11 10.80 -0.10
N TRP A 62 6.80 9.72 -0.47
CA TRP A 62 6.79 9.23 -1.85
C TRP A 62 5.45 8.57 -2.24
N SER A 63 4.69 8.10 -1.24
CA SER A 63 3.36 7.51 -1.44
C SER A 63 2.48 7.84 -0.22
N LEU A 64 2.28 9.15 -0.03
CA LEU A 64 1.62 9.68 1.16
C LEU A 64 0.17 9.21 1.28
N ASP A 65 -0.50 9.01 0.16
CA ASP A 65 -1.86 8.49 0.10
C ASP A 65 -1.97 7.07 0.69
N THR A 66 -1.10 6.15 0.27
CA THR A 66 -1.07 4.78 0.85
C THR A 66 -0.67 4.78 2.32
N TYR A 67 0.24 5.67 2.71
CA TYR A 67 0.63 5.80 4.11
C TYR A 67 -0.55 6.25 4.98
N ILE A 68 -1.25 7.31 4.56
CA ILE A 68 -2.43 7.82 5.28
C ILE A 68 -3.53 6.77 5.31
N ALA A 69 -3.83 6.13 4.17
CA ALA A 69 -4.84 5.07 4.12
C ALA A 69 -4.50 3.92 5.08
N GLY A 70 -3.25 3.44 5.08
CA GLY A 70 -2.82 2.38 5.99
C GLY A 70 -2.91 2.78 7.47
N VAL A 71 -2.44 3.98 7.83
CA VAL A 71 -2.47 4.46 9.23
C VAL A 71 -3.92 4.67 9.71
N VAL A 72 -4.75 5.34 8.92
CA VAL A 72 -6.16 5.58 9.27
C VAL A 72 -6.92 4.26 9.32
N GLY A 73 -6.78 3.40 8.31
CA GLY A 73 -7.46 2.10 8.24
C GLY A 73 -7.10 1.21 9.43
N ALA A 74 -5.81 1.07 9.76
CA ALA A 74 -5.36 0.30 10.91
C ALA A 74 -5.81 0.92 12.24
N GLY A 75 -5.79 2.25 12.37
CA GLY A 75 -6.25 2.95 13.56
C GLY A 75 -7.75 2.75 13.81
N VAL A 76 -8.57 2.85 12.76
CA VAL A 76 -10.03 2.63 12.82
C VAL A 76 -10.35 1.16 13.12
N GLN A 77 -9.63 0.22 12.52
CA GLN A 77 -9.78 -1.20 12.82
C GLN A 77 -9.46 -1.47 14.29
N HIS A 78 -8.36 -0.91 14.80
CA HIS A 78 -7.99 -1.09 16.20
C HIS A 78 -8.98 -0.42 17.15
N LEU A 79 -9.50 0.77 16.80
CA LEU A 79 -10.55 1.45 17.56
C LEU A 79 -11.78 0.55 17.74
N LYS A 80 -12.22 -0.14 16.68
CA LYS A 80 -13.32 -1.10 16.76
C LYS A 80 -13.06 -2.20 17.79
N GLU A 81 -11.83 -2.69 17.88
CA GLU A 81 -11.45 -3.77 18.80
C GLU A 81 -11.41 -3.33 20.26
N VAL A 82 -11.02 -2.08 20.53
CA VAL A 82 -10.76 -1.59 21.88
C VAL A 82 -11.86 -0.69 22.45
N LYS A 83 -12.79 -0.21 21.61
CA LYS A 83 -13.82 0.75 22.03
C LYS A 83 -14.70 0.25 23.18
N HIS A 84 -15.09 1.17 24.06
CA HIS A 84 -15.99 1.00 25.19
C HIS A 84 -17.36 1.63 24.93
N SER A 85 -17.48 2.49 23.93
CA SER A 85 -18.72 3.21 23.60
C SER A 85 -18.90 3.43 22.10
N HIS A 86 -20.06 3.96 21.73
CA HIS A 86 -20.41 4.41 20.40
C HIS A 86 -21.10 5.79 20.47
N PRO A 87 -21.24 6.52 19.33
CA PRO A 87 -22.00 7.76 19.28
C PRO A 87 -23.47 7.54 19.66
N VAL A 88 -24.11 8.56 20.25
CA VAL A 88 -25.48 8.47 20.81
C VAL A 88 -26.53 8.18 19.74
N GLU A 89 -26.28 8.62 18.51
CA GLU A 89 -27.23 8.56 17.39
C GLU A 89 -27.26 7.21 16.68
N VAL A 90 -26.29 6.32 16.94
CA VAL A 90 -26.18 5.00 16.31
C VAL A 90 -26.16 3.91 17.38
N THR A 91 -26.50 2.69 17.00
CA THR A 91 -26.27 1.51 17.85
C THR A 91 -24.81 1.06 17.78
N GLU A 92 -24.40 0.25 18.74
CA GLU A 92 -23.06 -0.35 18.75
C GLU A 92 -22.76 -1.14 17.46
N GLN A 93 -23.73 -1.93 16.98
CA GLN A 93 -23.59 -2.70 15.74
C GLN A 93 -23.48 -1.80 14.51
N GLU A 94 -24.31 -0.76 14.42
CA GLU A 94 -24.21 0.20 13.31
C GLU A 94 -22.86 0.93 13.33
N TRP A 95 -22.33 1.20 14.52
CA TRP A 95 -21.01 1.80 14.66
C TRP A 95 -19.89 0.85 14.20
N ASP A 96 -19.94 -0.43 14.58
CA ASP A 96 -19.03 -1.47 14.10
C ASP A 96 -19.03 -1.56 12.56
N ASP A 97 -20.22 -1.54 11.97
CA ASP A 97 -20.40 -1.61 10.52
C ASP A 97 -19.82 -0.36 9.83
N ILE A 98 -19.96 0.83 10.43
CA ILE A 98 -19.35 2.06 9.94
C ILE A 98 -17.82 1.96 10.00
N LEU A 99 -17.26 1.49 11.12
CA LEU A 99 -15.82 1.34 11.30
C LEU A 99 -15.24 0.33 10.29
N ASP A 100 -15.91 -0.79 10.02
CA ASP A 100 -15.48 -1.75 9.00
C ASP A 100 -15.51 -1.16 7.58
N ARG A 101 -16.56 -0.39 7.26
CA ARG A 101 -16.71 0.28 5.96
C ARG A 101 -15.64 1.35 5.73
N ILE A 102 -15.05 1.89 6.79
CA ILE A 102 -13.89 2.79 6.70
C ILE A 102 -12.60 1.96 6.60
N ALA A 103 -12.36 1.05 7.54
CA ALA A 103 -11.08 0.36 7.67
C ALA A 103 -10.76 -0.53 6.46
N GLY A 104 -11.72 -1.34 6.01
CA GLY A 104 -11.51 -2.34 4.98
C GLY A 104 -10.97 -1.76 3.66
N PRO A 105 -11.67 -0.80 3.02
CA PRO A 105 -11.21 -0.22 1.76
C PRO A 105 -9.87 0.51 1.87
N LEU A 106 -9.60 1.19 3.00
CA LEU A 106 -8.34 1.90 3.22
C LEU A 106 -7.15 0.93 3.34
N LEU A 107 -7.33 -0.17 4.08
CA LEU A 107 -6.31 -1.22 4.20
C LEU A 107 -6.08 -1.91 2.85
N ALA A 108 -7.14 -2.26 2.13
CA ALA A 108 -7.04 -2.87 0.81
C ALA A 108 -6.26 -1.99 -0.19
N TYR A 109 -6.54 -0.69 -0.23
CA TYR A 109 -5.81 0.25 -1.10
C TYR A 109 -4.34 0.41 -0.69
N ALA A 110 -4.06 0.50 0.62
CA ALA A 110 -2.69 0.64 1.13
C ALA A 110 -1.82 -0.58 0.80
N GLU A 111 -2.39 -1.78 0.84
CA GLU A 111 -1.71 -3.04 0.53
C GLU A 111 -1.63 -3.30 -0.98
N GLY A 112 -2.68 -2.98 -1.73
CA GLY A 112 -2.85 -3.34 -3.14
C GLY A 112 -2.14 -2.45 -4.15
N LYS A 113 -1.87 -1.17 -3.85
CA LYS A 113 -1.37 -0.19 -4.84
C LYS A 113 -0.08 -0.58 -5.57
N PHE A 114 0.76 -1.42 -4.96
CA PHE A 114 2.03 -1.86 -5.55
C PHE A 114 2.04 -3.36 -5.88
N ASP A 115 0.87 -4.02 -5.89
CA ASP A 115 0.75 -5.41 -6.30
C ASP A 115 0.93 -5.53 -7.83
N PRO A 116 2.00 -6.20 -8.32
CA PRO A 116 2.22 -6.38 -9.75
C PRO A 116 1.18 -7.28 -10.43
N GLY A 117 0.32 -7.96 -9.67
CA GLY A 117 -0.79 -8.77 -10.16
C GLY A 117 -2.11 -8.01 -10.32
N LEU A 118 -2.20 -6.77 -9.83
CA LEU A 118 -3.41 -5.97 -9.89
C LEU A 118 -3.60 -5.36 -11.28
N SER A 119 -4.80 -5.50 -11.85
CA SER A 119 -5.13 -4.80 -13.10
C SER A 119 -5.31 -3.30 -12.83
N PHE A 120 -5.18 -2.49 -13.88
CA PHE A 120 -5.43 -1.05 -13.76
C PHE A 120 -6.87 -0.76 -13.35
N GLU A 121 -7.82 -1.53 -13.87
CA GLU A 121 -9.23 -1.45 -13.51
C GLU A 121 -9.46 -1.76 -12.02
N ASP A 122 -8.81 -2.80 -11.50
CA ASP A 122 -8.90 -3.16 -10.08
C ASP A 122 -8.26 -2.09 -9.18
N GLU A 123 -7.14 -1.49 -9.62
CA GLU A 123 -6.49 -0.37 -8.91
C GLU A 123 -7.44 0.83 -8.79
N LEU A 124 -8.14 1.17 -9.89
CA LEU A 124 -9.14 2.25 -9.88
C LEU A 124 -10.30 1.95 -8.93
N VAL A 125 -10.82 0.72 -8.92
CA VAL A 125 -11.89 0.30 -8.00
C VAL A 125 -11.42 0.43 -6.54
N GLN A 126 -10.21 -0.01 -6.22
CA GLN A 126 -9.65 0.14 -4.87
C GLN A 126 -9.49 1.61 -4.48
N TYR A 127 -9.01 2.45 -5.40
CA TYR A 127 -8.86 3.88 -5.17
C TYR A 127 -10.20 4.56 -4.90
N GLU A 128 -11.23 4.26 -5.68
CA GLU A 128 -12.58 4.82 -5.47
C GLU A 128 -13.17 4.37 -4.14
N ALA A 129 -13.02 3.08 -3.78
CA ALA A 129 -13.49 2.56 -2.50
C ALA A 129 -12.77 3.23 -1.31
N ALA A 130 -11.45 3.42 -1.39
CA ALA A 130 -10.68 4.13 -0.37
C ALA A 130 -11.08 5.60 -0.25
N ARG A 131 -11.41 6.25 -1.38
CA ARG A 131 -11.90 7.64 -1.39
C ARG A 131 -13.24 7.77 -0.66
N GLU A 132 -14.18 6.86 -0.90
CA GLU A 132 -15.46 6.87 -0.19
C GLU A 132 -15.29 6.55 1.30
N ALA A 133 -14.43 5.60 1.65
CA ALA A 133 -14.08 5.32 3.03
C ALA A 133 -13.49 6.55 3.75
N MET A 134 -12.63 7.32 3.09
CA MET A 134 -12.05 8.54 3.67
C MET A 134 -13.09 9.66 3.85
N ARG A 135 -14.12 9.73 2.99
CA ARG A 135 -15.26 10.64 3.22
C ARG A 135 -16.06 10.24 4.44
N LEU A 136 -16.40 8.96 4.56
CA LEU A 136 -17.12 8.43 5.71
C LEU A 136 -16.33 8.64 7.01
N PHE A 137 -15.01 8.44 6.97
CA PHE A 137 -14.12 8.79 8.09
C PHE A 137 -14.21 10.27 8.46
N ALA A 138 -14.17 11.17 7.47
CA ALA A 138 -14.25 12.61 7.73
C ALA A 138 -15.61 13.03 8.32
N GLU A 139 -16.71 12.42 7.88
CA GLU A 139 -18.06 12.64 8.41
C GLU A 139 -18.16 12.27 9.90
N HIS A 140 -17.45 11.21 10.31
CA HIS A 140 -17.44 10.71 11.68
C HIS A 140 -16.20 11.10 12.48
N LEU A 141 -15.37 12.04 12.02
CA LEU A 141 -14.08 12.36 12.66
C LEU A 141 -14.23 12.77 14.14
N GLY A 142 -15.31 13.48 14.48
CA GLY A 142 -15.63 13.88 15.85
C GLY A 142 -16.10 12.74 16.77
N SER A 143 -16.37 11.58 16.18
CA SER A 143 -16.81 10.35 16.85
C SER A 143 -15.69 9.31 16.99
N MET A 144 -14.48 9.61 16.48
CA MET A 144 -13.31 8.73 16.54
C MET A 144 -12.60 8.84 17.88
N TRP A 145 -13.32 8.55 18.95
CA TRP A 145 -12.81 8.53 20.32
C TRP A 145 -13.32 7.28 21.04
N ASP A 146 -12.58 6.92 22.08
CA ASP A 146 -12.89 5.85 23.02
C ASP A 146 -12.74 6.38 24.45
#